data_AF-A0A925XH69-F1
#
_entry.id   AF-A0A925XH69-F1
#
_cell.length_a   1.000
_cell.length_b   1.000
_cell.length_c   1.000
_cell.angle_alpha   90.00
_cell.angle_beta   90.00
_cell.angle_gamma   90.00
#
_symmetry.space_group_name_H-M   'P 1'
#
loop_
_entity.id
_entity.type
_entity.pdbx_description
1 polymer ?
#
loop_
_entity_poly.entity_id
_entity_poly.type
_entity_poly.pdbx_seq_one_letter_code
_entity_poly.pdbx_strand_id
1 'polypeptide(L)'
;LDAQHNYWRDPRASLIDLTRLTTQLGLISLGAAVVIISGGIDLSTGSVIAFSGTVCASLLLLLSPEAMLGNQPLDVTTMALAIAGTLVVGLLIGSLHAWLITVIGLPPFVATLGTLVGLRSLSVAIIRSVSNAVIGGDSSQINIPDKGFRYLAESIWIPGVLLAVLAAAVWLLLAKTVTGRHLYALGGNEQAARLSGIQTDRLKWLAYCLSSTLASLAGIIAICEQSAAVPEALGLSAELNAIAAAVVGGCSLQGGIGTVPGALLGALFLRSVVDGVAKIIKSDSHVYEGFIVGVLVVFAVTFTRGADASRRRPPLFAGGLGLVTILNLTLLSGTMMALIGTKLVASRTQLDATWLASLIGLATCLLLLIVRWDGSPSAKRRLGAAWVVLTLVAIIGCDRAYPGWQRRAAVSTTTSLGGKVFENERGVVFDLTGSRCNDAALRRLAPRLKFFANLHELRLPQTAVTDDGLKTLEKLTQLRRLDATGSKITPGGLTRLKRTLDRLETAP
;
A
#
# COMPACT_ATOMS: atom_id res chain seq x y z
N LEU A 1 -16.52 -9.60 -2.30
CA LEU A 1 -16.41 -8.95 -0.97
C LEU A 1 -16.49 -10.04 0.09
N ASP A 2 -15.37 -10.72 0.36
CA ASP A 2 -15.29 -11.57 1.55
C ASP A 2 -14.64 -10.75 2.66
N ALA A 3 -15.48 -10.33 3.60
CA ALA A 3 -15.09 -9.55 4.76
C ALA A 3 -14.48 -10.48 5.81
N GLN A 4 -13.21 -10.80 5.60
CA GLN A 4 -12.22 -11.18 6.60
C GLN A 4 -12.30 -12.57 7.24
N HIS A 5 -11.09 -13.13 7.43
CA HIS A 5 -10.70 -14.34 8.18
C HIS A 5 -10.51 -15.63 7.36
N ASN A 6 -10.13 -15.53 6.08
CA ASN A 6 -9.96 -16.72 5.24
C ASN A 6 -8.70 -17.54 5.51
N TYR A 7 -7.66 -17.00 6.15
CA TYR A 7 -6.46 -17.80 6.41
C TYR A 7 -6.74 -19.03 7.30
N TRP A 8 -7.62 -18.87 8.30
CA TRP A 8 -7.95 -19.95 9.23
C TRP A 8 -9.19 -20.75 8.82
N ARG A 9 -10.12 -20.14 8.08
CA ARG A 9 -11.37 -20.78 7.64
C ARG A 9 -11.21 -21.57 6.33
N ASP A 10 -10.44 -21.04 5.39
CA ASP A 10 -10.12 -21.72 4.14
C ASP A 10 -8.64 -21.50 3.75
N PRO A 11 -7.72 -22.24 4.41
CA PRO A 11 -6.29 -22.12 4.13
C PRO A 11 -5.94 -22.54 2.70
N ARG A 12 -6.74 -23.41 2.07
CA ARG A 12 -6.50 -23.88 0.70
C ARG A 12 -6.81 -22.78 -0.31
N ALA A 13 -7.99 -22.16 -0.22
CA ALA A 13 -8.34 -21.03 -1.10
C ALA A 13 -7.35 -19.87 -0.91
N SER A 14 -6.99 -19.57 0.33
CA SER A 14 -5.99 -18.52 0.62
C SER A 14 -4.62 -18.79 -0.01
N LEU A 15 -4.18 -20.06 0.00
CA LEU A 15 -2.92 -20.45 -0.63
C LEU A 15 -3.00 -20.40 -2.17
N ILE A 16 -4.15 -20.77 -2.73
CA ILE A 16 -4.40 -20.68 -4.18
C ILE A 16 -4.39 -19.22 -4.64
N ASP A 17 -5.03 -18.32 -3.91
CA ASP A 17 -5.03 -16.89 -4.23
C ASP A 17 -3.62 -16.30 -4.10
N LEU A 18 -2.92 -16.63 -3.01
CA LEU A 18 -1.56 -16.15 -2.79
C LEU A 18 -0.63 -16.61 -3.90
N THR A 19 -0.68 -17.89 -4.31
CA THR A 19 0.17 -18.42 -5.40
C THR A 19 -0.14 -17.80 -6.76
N ARG A 20 -1.43 -17.56 -7.07
CA ARG A 20 -1.82 -16.84 -8.30
C ARG A 20 -1.27 -15.43 -8.33
N LEU A 21 -1.44 -14.70 -7.23
CA LEU A 21 -1.00 -13.31 -7.17
C LEU A 21 0.53 -13.19 -7.07
N THR A 22 1.21 -14.17 -6.46
CA THR A 22 2.66 -14.30 -6.49
C THR A 22 3.16 -14.57 -7.91
N THR A 23 2.36 -15.16 -8.79
CA THR A 23 2.78 -15.45 -10.16
C THR A 23 3.09 -14.18 -10.94
N GLN A 24 2.17 -13.22 -10.96
CA GLN A 24 2.37 -11.95 -11.67
C GLN A 24 3.58 -11.19 -11.14
N LEU A 25 3.68 -11.06 -9.80
CA LEU A 25 4.84 -10.42 -9.16
C LEU A 25 6.14 -11.18 -9.44
N GLY A 26 6.10 -12.52 -9.42
CA GLY A 26 7.23 -13.38 -9.70
C GLY A 26 7.78 -13.18 -11.11
N LEU A 27 6.91 -13.12 -12.13
CA LEU A 27 7.33 -12.87 -13.51
C LEU A 27 8.08 -11.56 -13.66
N ILE A 28 7.53 -10.47 -13.11
CA ILE A 28 8.17 -9.16 -13.20
C ILE A 28 9.41 -9.04 -12.31
N SER A 29 9.45 -9.73 -11.17
CA SER A 29 10.64 -9.80 -10.31
C SER A 29 11.77 -10.59 -10.95
N LEU A 30 11.49 -11.61 -11.78
CA LEU A 30 12.51 -12.31 -12.57
C LEU A 30 13.16 -11.35 -13.59
N GLY A 31 12.34 -10.56 -14.30
CA GLY A 31 12.82 -9.52 -15.22
C GLY A 31 13.67 -8.47 -14.51
N ALA A 32 13.16 -7.94 -13.40
CA ALA A 32 13.87 -6.98 -12.57
C ALA A 32 15.19 -7.56 -12.04
N ALA A 33 15.23 -8.82 -11.60
CA ALA A 33 16.44 -9.47 -11.12
C ALA A 33 17.52 -9.54 -12.21
N VAL A 34 17.16 -9.90 -13.45
CA VAL A 34 18.13 -9.96 -14.56
C VAL A 34 18.71 -8.57 -14.86
N VAL A 35 17.85 -7.54 -14.91
CA VAL A 35 18.29 -6.15 -15.14
C VAL A 35 19.19 -5.66 -14.00
N ILE A 36 18.79 -5.89 -12.74
CA ILE A 36 19.57 -5.51 -11.56
C ILE A 36 20.92 -6.24 -11.55
N ILE A 37 20.95 -7.56 -11.79
CA ILE A 37 22.19 -8.34 -11.86
C ILE A 37 23.12 -7.79 -12.93
N SER A 38 22.59 -7.31 -14.07
CA SER A 38 23.38 -6.66 -15.12
C SER A 38 23.84 -5.23 -14.80
N GLY A 39 23.49 -4.67 -13.63
CA GLY A 39 23.86 -3.32 -13.20
C GLY A 39 22.89 -2.22 -13.70
N GLY A 40 21.71 -2.59 -14.19
CA GLY A 40 20.67 -1.67 -14.65
C GLY A 40 19.51 -1.52 -13.66
N ILE A 41 18.60 -0.59 -13.97
CA ILE A 41 17.31 -0.42 -13.26
C ILE A 41 16.24 -0.17 -14.32
N ASP A 42 15.17 -0.95 -14.29
CA ASP A 42 14.01 -0.81 -15.17
C ASP A 42 12.79 -0.33 -14.41
N LEU A 43 12.49 0.96 -14.54
CA LEU A 43 11.31 1.58 -13.93
C LEU A 43 10.05 1.44 -14.80
N SER A 44 10.17 0.99 -16.04
CA SER A 44 9.05 0.97 -16.98
C SER A 44 8.12 -0.24 -16.81
N THR A 45 8.53 -1.27 -16.06
CA THR A 45 7.81 -2.54 -15.89
C THR A 45 6.30 -2.39 -15.74
N GLY A 46 5.82 -1.48 -14.88
CA GLY A 46 4.37 -1.26 -14.70
C GLY A 46 3.66 -0.64 -15.91
N SER A 47 4.31 0.27 -16.65
CA SER A 47 3.73 0.80 -17.88
C SER A 47 3.79 -0.21 -19.03
N VAL A 48 4.79 -1.10 -19.05
CA VAL A 48 4.86 -2.23 -19.99
C VAL A 48 3.70 -3.20 -19.75
N ILE A 49 3.37 -3.52 -18.49
CA ILE A 49 2.17 -4.31 -18.15
C ILE A 49 0.91 -3.65 -18.73
N ALA A 50 0.72 -2.35 -18.49
CA ALA A 50 -0.46 -1.62 -18.96
C ALA A 50 -0.54 -1.56 -20.49
N PHE A 51 0.60 -1.31 -21.16
CA PHE A 51 0.69 -1.24 -22.61
C PHE A 51 0.50 -2.59 -23.26
N SER A 52 1.11 -3.64 -22.75
CA SER A 52 0.94 -5.00 -23.29
C SER A 52 -0.49 -5.51 -23.09
N GLY A 53 -1.13 -5.23 -21.93
CA GLY A 53 -2.55 -5.51 -21.74
C GLY A 53 -3.45 -4.76 -22.73
N THR A 54 -3.12 -3.49 -23.00
CA THR A 54 -3.83 -2.67 -24.00
C THR A 54 -3.69 -3.22 -25.40
N VAL A 55 -2.48 -3.59 -25.81
CA VAL A 55 -2.21 -4.16 -27.13
C VAL A 55 -2.94 -5.48 -27.30
N CYS A 56 -2.90 -6.35 -26.30
CA CYS A 56 -3.59 -7.63 -26.35
C CYS A 56 -5.10 -7.45 -26.51
N ALA A 57 -5.73 -6.61 -25.69
CA ALA A 57 -7.16 -6.33 -25.77
C ALA A 57 -7.55 -5.65 -27.11
N SER A 58 -6.71 -4.74 -27.60
CA SER A 58 -6.90 -4.08 -28.90
C SER A 58 -6.82 -5.09 -30.06
N LEU A 59 -5.86 -6.02 -30.02
CA LEU A 59 -5.72 -7.05 -31.04
C LEU A 59 -6.92 -8.01 -31.02
N LEU A 60 -7.39 -8.43 -29.84
CA LEU A 60 -8.61 -9.25 -29.74
C LEU A 60 -9.83 -8.54 -30.33
N LEU A 61 -10.00 -7.25 -30.02
CA LEU A 61 -11.09 -6.44 -30.55
C LEU A 61 -11.00 -6.23 -32.06
N LEU A 62 -9.81 -6.00 -32.61
CA LEU A 62 -9.60 -5.79 -34.05
C LEU A 62 -9.73 -7.09 -34.86
N LEU A 63 -9.24 -8.21 -34.33
CA LEU A 63 -9.25 -9.51 -35.02
C LEU A 63 -10.62 -10.20 -34.93
N SER A 64 -11.39 -9.94 -33.86
CA SER A 64 -12.70 -10.56 -33.64
C SER A 64 -13.74 -9.58 -33.08
N PRO A 65 -14.11 -8.51 -33.82
CA PRO A 65 -15.04 -7.49 -33.33
C PRO A 65 -16.40 -8.06 -32.94
N GLU A 66 -16.97 -8.92 -33.79
CA GLU A 66 -18.30 -9.51 -33.59
C GLU A 66 -18.34 -10.40 -32.34
N ALA A 67 -17.27 -11.16 -32.07
CA ALA A 67 -17.21 -12.00 -30.90
C ALA A 67 -17.09 -11.18 -29.61
N MET A 68 -16.25 -10.13 -29.63
CA MET A 68 -16.04 -9.24 -28.50
C MET A 68 -17.30 -8.43 -28.15
N LEU A 69 -18.01 -7.90 -29.15
CA LEU A 69 -19.23 -7.10 -28.98
C LEU A 69 -20.47 -7.98 -28.71
N GLY A 70 -20.55 -9.14 -29.36
CA GLY A 70 -21.65 -10.09 -29.22
C GLY A 70 -21.53 -11.04 -28.04
N ASN A 71 -20.49 -10.90 -27.21
CA ASN A 71 -20.21 -11.75 -26.06
C ASN A 71 -20.13 -13.26 -26.42
N GLN A 72 -19.54 -13.53 -27.59
CA GLN A 72 -19.34 -14.89 -28.10
C GLN A 72 -17.94 -15.40 -27.73
N PRO A 73 -17.75 -16.72 -27.64
CA PRO A 73 -16.44 -17.29 -27.36
C PRO A 73 -15.42 -16.88 -28.42
N LEU A 74 -14.23 -16.47 -27.96
CA LEU A 74 -13.12 -16.11 -28.84
C LEU A 74 -12.52 -17.37 -29.48
N ASP A 75 -12.15 -17.27 -30.76
CA ASP A 75 -11.41 -18.34 -31.41
C ASP A 75 -9.99 -18.45 -30.85
N VAL A 76 -9.52 -19.69 -30.72
CA VAL A 76 -8.19 -20.00 -30.16
C VAL A 76 -7.09 -19.38 -31.01
N THR A 77 -7.28 -19.30 -32.34
CA THR A 77 -6.28 -18.68 -33.23
C THR A 77 -6.17 -17.17 -32.99
N THR A 78 -7.29 -16.48 -32.78
CA THR A 78 -7.33 -15.06 -32.45
C THR A 78 -6.65 -14.78 -31.10
N MET A 79 -6.93 -15.61 -30.09
CA MET A 79 -6.25 -15.52 -28.79
C MET A 79 -4.74 -15.72 -28.94
N ALA A 80 -4.31 -16.76 -29.66
CA ALA A 80 -2.90 -17.05 -29.87
C ALA A 80 -2.18 -15.91 -30.62
N LEU A 81 -2.80 -15.34 -31.65
CA LEU A 81 -2.24 -14.23 -32.43
C LEU A 81 -2.13 -12.95 -31.59
N ALA A 82 -3.15 -12.64 -30.79
CA ALA A 82 -3.14 -11.49 -29.88
C ALA A 82 -2.04 -11.62 -28.81
N ILE A 83 -1.90 -12.82 -28.21
CA ILE A 83 -0.83 -13.12 -27.25
C ILE A 83 0.54 -12.99 -27.92
N ALA A 84 0.75 -13.63 -29.07
CA ALA A 84 2.02 -13.60 -29.79
C ALA A 84 2.40 -12.17 -30.22
N GLY A 85 1.46 -11.41 -30.78
CA GLY A 85 1.67 -10.00 -31.15
C GLY A 85 2.05 -9.14 -29.95
N THR A 86 1.43 -9.39 -28.79
CA THR A 86 1.76 -8.68 -27.54
C THR A 86 3.18 -9.02 -27.05
N LEU A 87 3.62 -10.28 -27.16
CA LEU A 87 4.99 -10.67 -26.81
C LEU A 87 6.04 -10.04 -27.72
N VAL A 88 5.75 -9.94 -29.02
CA VAL A 88 6.60 -9.21 -29.97
C VAL A 88 6.72 -7.75 -29.57
N VAL A 89 5.62 -7.11 -29.18
CA VAL A 89 5.65 -5.73 -28.66
C VAL A 89 6.52 -5.62 -27.41
N GLY A 90 6.43 -6.57 -26.47
CA GLY A 90 7.31 -6.63 -25.30
C GLY A 90 8.80 -6.70 -25.67
N LEU A 91 9.16 -7.52 -26.66
CA LEU A 91 10.52 -7.63 -27.18
C LEU A 91 10.98 -6.31 -27.84
N LEU A 92 10.10 -5.64 -28.59
CA LEU A 92 10.40 -4.35 -29.21
C LEU A 92 10.61 -3.24 -28.17
N ILE A 93 9.83 -3.23 -27.10
CA ILE A 93 10.01 -2.29 -25.99
C ILE A 93 11.37 -2.49 -25.30
N GLY A 94 11.72 -3.74 -24.99
CA GLY A 94 13.03 -4.02 -24.41
C GLY A 94 14.19 -3.68 -25.35
N SER A 95 13.99 -3.87 -26.66
CA SER A 95 14.95 -3.43 -27.68
C SER A 95 15.06 -1.90 -27.73
N LEU A 96 13.94 -1.18 -27.60
CA LEU A 96 13.93 0.29 -27.49
C LEU A 96 14.71 0.75 -26.26
N HIS A 97 14.47 0.17 -25.08
CA HIS A 97 15.25 0.51 -23.88
C HIS A 97 16.74 0.28 -24.09
N ALA A 98 17.10 -0.88 -24.63
CA ALA A 98 18.50 -1.20 -24.92
C ALA A 98 19.11 -0.20 -25.90
N TRP A 99 18.41 0.17 -26.97
CA TRP A 99 18.87 1.16 -27.94
C TRP A 99 19.08 2.54 -27.30
N LEU A 100 18.14 3.00 -26.46
CA LEU A 100 18.28 4.25 -25.69
C LEU A 100 19.52 4.22 -24.77
N ILE A 101 19.84 3.06 -24.20
CA ILE A 101 20.94 2.92 -23.24
C ILE A 101 22.30 2.75 -23.95
N THR A 102 22.38 1.91 -24.97
CA THR A 102 23.65 1.52 -25.60
C THR A 102 24.04 2.42 -26.76
N VAL A 103 23.06 2.94 -27.51
CA VAL A 103 23.33 3.77 -28.70
C VAL A 103 23.23 5.25 -28.37
N ILE A 104 22.13 5.70 -27.75
CA ILE A 104 22.00 7.11 -27.34
C ILE A 104 22.89 7.41 -26.13
N GLY A 105 23.20 6.40 -25.30
CA GLY A 105 24.04 6.57 -24.12
C GLY A 105 23.30 7.16 -22.92
N LEU A 106 21.96 7.03 -22.87
CA LEU A 106 21.19 7.49 -21.72
C LEU A 106 21.45 6.59 -20.50
N PRO A 107 21.51 7.16 -19.28
CA PRO A 107 21.48 6.36 -18.06
C PRO A 107 20.22 5.48 -18.04
N PRO A 108 20.31 4.19 -17.62
CA PRO A 108 19.18 3.27 -17.68
C PRO A 108 17.89 3.74 -17.01
N PHE A 109 18.01 4.38 -15.85
CA PHE A 109 16.85 4.90 -15.13
C PHE A 109 16.15 6.02 -15.92
N VAL A 110 16.88 6.85 -16.69
CA VAL A 110 16.29 7.94 -17.50
C VAL A 110 15.55 7.36 -18.69
N ALA A 111 16.15 6.39 -19.39
CA ALA A 111 15.52 5.72 -20.53
C ALA A 111 14.21 5.02 -20.13
N THR A 112 14.22 4.33 -19.00
CA THR A 112 13.05 3.58 -18.51
C THR A 112 12.02 4.48 -17.83
N LEU A 113 12.41 5.60 -17.21
CA LEU A 113 11.50 6.62 -16.72
C LEU A 113 10.74 7.32 -17.86
N GLY A 114 11.41 7.63 -18.97
CA GLY A 114 10.76 8.21 -20.15
C GLY A 114 9.66 7.31 -20.72
N THR A 115 9.95 6.01 -20.84
CA THR A 115 8.98 5.01 -21.31
C THR A 115 7.93 4.64 -20.26
N LEU A 116 8.21 4.79 -18.96
CA LEU A 116 7.22 4.66 -17.88
C LEU A 116 6.02 5.57 -18.14
N VAL A 117 6.29 6.86 -18.38
CA VAL A 117 5.23 7.85 -18.64
C VAL A 117 4.68 7.69 -20.07
N GLY A 118 5.57 7.57 -21.05
CA GLY A 118 5.20 7.51 -22.47
C GLY A 118 4.30 6.33 -22.83
N LEU A 119 4.67 5.11 -22.42
CA LEU A 119 3.90 3.91 -22.76
C LEU A 119 2.52 3.92 -22.11
N ARG A 120 2.41 4.39 -20.86
CA ARG A 120 1.10 4.46 -20.19
C ARG A 120 0.16 5.46 -20.86
N SER A 121 0.65 6.64 -21.24
CA SER A 121 -0.14 7.60 -22.01
C SER A 121 -0.53 7.06 -23.38
N LEU A 122 0.39 6.36 -24.06
CA LEU A 122 0.12 5.73 -25.35
C LEU A 122 -0.93 4.63 -25.23
N SER A 123 -0.94 3.85 -24.14
CA SER A 123 -1.99 2.86 -23.87
C SER A 123 -3.38 3.48 -23.87
N VAL A 124 -3.57 4.60 -23.16
CA VAL A 124 -4.85 5.31 -23.11
C VAL A 124 -5.25 5.79 -24.51
N ALA A 125 -4.31 6.36 -25.27
CA ALA A 125 -4.56 6.83 -26.62
C ALA A 125 -4.98 5.69 -27.59
N ILE A 126 -4.32 4.53 -27.49
CA ILE A 126 -4.64 3.36 -28.31
C ILE A 126 -6.04 2.84 -28.00
N ILE A 127 -6.38 2.64 -26.72
CA ILE A 127 -7.72 2.15 -26.35
C ILE A 127 -8.81 3.06 -26.88
N ARG A 128 -8.67 4.38 -26.71
CA ARG A 128 -9.65 5.35 -27.21
C ARG A 128 -9.76 5.29 -28.73
N SER A 129 -8.63 5.22 -29.42
CA SER A 129 -8.59 5.15 -30.89
C SER A 129 -9.26 3.88 -31.44
N VAL A 130 -8.92 2.71 -30.87
CA VAL A 130 -9.49 1.42 -31.30
C VAL A 130 -10.97 1.33 -30.94
N SER A 131 -11.37 1.80 -29.74
CA SER A 131 -12.77 1.81 -29.31
C SER A 131 -13.61 2.71 -30.22
N ASN A 132 -13.10 3.90 -30.55
CA ASN A 132 -13.78 4.79 -31.50
C ASN A 132 -13.92 4.15 -32.89
N ALA A 133 -12.87 3.47 -33.38
CA ALA A 133 -12.87 2.85 -34.70
C ALA A 133 -13.79 1.63 -34.82
N VAL A 134 -13.89 0.80 -33.77
CA VAL A 134 -14.60 -0.49 -33.81
C VAL A 134 -15.97 -0.43 -33.15
N ILE A 135 -16.08 0.28 -32.02
CA ILE A 135 -17.30 0.35 -31.19
C ILE A 135 -18.11 1.62 -31.52
N GLY A 136 -17.49 2.62 -32.15
CA GLY A 136 -18.13 3.90 -32.47
C GLY A 136 -18.28 4.85 -31.28
N GLY A 137 -17.51 4.64 -30.21
CA GLY A 137 -17.56 5.48 -29.00
C GLY A 137 -16.24 5.56 -28.24
N ASP A 138 -16.06 6.66 -27.51
CA ASP A 138 -14.83 6.94 -26.74
C ASP A 138 -14.89 6.18 -25.41
N SER A 139 -14.19 5.05 -25.35
CA SER A 139 -14.04 4.25 -24.13
C SER A 139 -12.63 4.36 -23.60
N SER A 140 -12.48 4.42 -22.27
CA SER A 140 -11.19 4.35 -21.57
C SER A 140 -10.75 2.92 -21.25
N GLN A 141 -11.57 1.91 -21.59
CA GLN A 141 -11.30 0.50 -21.37
C GLN A 141 -11.83 -0.40 -22.48
N ILE A 142 -11.23 -1.58 -22.66
CA ILE A 142 -11.74 -2.64 -23.53
C ILE A 142 -12.10 -3.84 -22.65
N ASN A 143 -13.37 -4.22 -22.65
CA ASN A 143 -13.84 -5.41 -21.95
C ASN A 143 -13.61 -6.65 -22.80
N ILE A 144 -13.24 -7.75 -22.15
CA ILE A 144 -12.93 -9.03 -22.79
C ILE A 144 -13.85 -10.09 -22.16
N PRO A 145 -15.11 -10.21 -22.60
CA PRO A 145 -16.08 -11.03 -21.92
C PRO A 145 -16.01 -12.50 -22.40
N ASP A 146 -14.80 -13.06 -22.44
CA ASP A 146 -14.54 -14.44 -22.86
C ASP A 146 -14.12 -15.33 -21.67
N LYS A 147 -14.84 -16.44 -21.48
CA LYS A 147 -14.57 -17.37 -20.38
C LYS A 147 -13.27 -18.15 -20.57
N GLY A 148 -12.89 -18.46 -21.81
CA GLY A 148 -11.66 -19.20 -22.12
C GLY A 148 -10.41 -18.37 -21.83
N PHE A 149 -10.43 -17.09 -22.21
CA PHE A 149 -9.39 -16.12 -21.94
C PHE A 149 -9.26 -15.87 -20.44
N ARG A 150 -10.39 -15.71 -19.73
CA ARG A 150 -10.41 -15.59 -18.26
C ARG A 150 -9.85 -16.82 -17.56
N TYR A 151 -10.13 -18.02 -18.08
CA TYR A 151 -9.62 -19.28 -17.54
C TYR A 151 -8.08 -19.36 -17.51
N LEU A 152 -7.38 -18.66 -18.42
CA LEU A 152 -5.91 -18.60 -18.43
C LEU A 152 -5.31 -18.02 -17.14
N ALA A 153 -6.01 -17.10 -16.47
CA ALA A 153 -5.61 -16.55 -15.18
C ALA A 153 -6.35 -17.20 -14.00
N GLU A 154 -7.58 -17.66 -14.22
CA GLU A 154 -8.38 -18.33 -13.19
C GLU A 154 -7.98 -19.77 -12.90
N SER A 155 -7.08 -20.39 -13.67
CA SER A 155 -6.49 -21.66 -13.30
C SER A 155 -5.25 -21.40 -12.44
N ILE A 156 -5.05 -22.12 -11.33
CA ILE A 156 -3.78 -22.03 -10.60
C ILE A 156 -2.61 -22.61 -11.42
N TRP A 157 -2.91 -23.63 -12.22
CA TRP A 157 -1.90 -24.40 -12.94
C TRP A 157 -1.30 -23.61 -14.10
N ILE A 158 -2.09 -22.82 -14.83
CA ILE A 158 -1.60 -22.12 -16.03
C ILE A 158 -0.55 -21.06 -15.66
N PRO A 159 -0.85 -20.05 -14.81
CA PRO A 159 0.15 -19.06 -14.40
C PRO A 159 1.27 -19.72 -13.57
N GLY A 160 0.95 -20.64 -12.66
CA GLY A 160 1.94 -21.28 -11.80
C GLY A 160 2.99 -22.08 -12.58
N VAL A 161 2.55 -22.90 -13.55
CA VAL A 161 3.46 -23.66 -14.44
C VAL A 161 4.22 -22.71 -15.35
N LEU A 162 3.57 -21.68 -15.90
CA LEU A 162 4.24 -20.68 -16.72
C LEU A 162 5.39 -19.99 -15.95
N LEU A 163 5.14 -19.55 -14.72
CA LEU A 163 6.20 -19.00 -13.87
C LEU A 163 7.29 -20.03 -13.59
N ALA A 164 6.94 -21.27 -13.25
CA ALA A 164 7.94 -22.30 -12.94
C ALA A 164 8.86 -22.60 -14.15
N VAL A 165 8.28 -22.70 -15.35
CA VAL A 165 9.03 -22.93 -16.60
C VAL A 165 9.94 -21.74 -16.92
N LEU A 166 9.42 -20.51 -16.85
CA LEU A 166 10.21 -19.31 -17.12
C LEU A 166 11.28 -19.08 -16.06
N ALA A 167 10.97 -19.31 -14.79
CA ALA A 167 11.94 -19.30 -13.69
C ALA A 167 13.07 -20.31 -13.94
N ALA A 168 12.74 -21.54 -14.33
CA ALA A 168 13.73 -22.56 -14.65
C ALA A 168 14.59 -22.14 -15.85
N ALA A 169 13.99 -21.58 -16.91
CA ALA A 169 14.70 -21.10 -18.08
C ALA A 169 15.67 -19.95 -17.74
N VAL A 170 15.22 -18.94 -16.99
CA VAL A 170 16.06 -17.81 -16.55
C VAL A 170 17.12 -18.28 -15.56
N TRP A 171 16.81 -19.23 -14.68
CA TRP A 171 17.79 -19.83 -13.78
C TRP A 171 18.88 -20.59 -14.54
N LEU A 172 18.51 -21.40 -15.53
CA LEU A 172 19.47 -22.09 -16.40
C LEU A 172 20.33 -21.08 -17.15
N LEU A 173 19.73 -20.02 -17.70
CA LEU A 173 20.45 -18.93 -18.36
C LEU A 173 21.47 -18.30 -17.42
N LEU A 174 21.09 -17.91 -16.21
CA LEU A 174 21.99 -17.20 -15.28
C LEU A 174 23.02 -18.13 -14.62
N ALA A 175 22.63 -19.34 -14.23
CA ALA A 175 23.47 -20.25 -13.44
C ALA A 175 24.34 -21.18 -14.29
N LYS A 176 23.91 -21.52 -15.52
CA LYS A 176 24.54 -22.59 -16.32
C LYS A 176 25.11 -22.14 -17.66
N THR A 177 24.88 -20.91 -18.11
CA THR A 177 25.42 -20.43 -19.39
C THR A 177 26.57 -19.42 -19.25
N VAL A 178 27.34 -19.27 -20.34
CA VAL A 178 28.38 -18.22 -20.47
C VAL A 178 27.75 -16.83 -20.41
N THR A 179 26.60 -16.65 -21.06
CA THR A 179 25.82 -15.40 -21.05
C THR A 179 25.46 -14.97 -19.63
N GLY A 180 25.06 -15.91 -18.77
CA GLY A 180 24.83 -15.68 -17.35
C GLY A 180 26.07 -15.11 -16.65
N ARG A 181 27.22 -15.77 -16.78
CA ARG A 181 28.49 -15.27 -16.20
C ARG A 181 28.86 -13.87 -16.69
N HIS A 182 28.62 -13.59 -17.97
CA HIS A 182 28.87 -12.26 -18.53
C HIS A 182 27.89 -11.20 -18.02
N LEU A 183 26.62 -11.54 -17.75
CA LEU A 183 25.67 -10.63 -17.10
C LEU A 183 26.14 -10.26 -15.68
N TYR A 184 26.61 -11.23 -14.89
CA TYR A 184 27.20 -10.95 -13.57
C TYR A 184 28.46 -10.10 -13.66
N ALA A 185 29.35 -10.39 -14.63
CA ALA A 185 30.57 -9.59 -14.84
C ALA A 185 30.25 -8.14 -15.26
N LEU A 186 29.27 -7.96 -16.15
CA LEU A 186 28.78 -6.65 -16.58
C LEU A 186 28.28 -5.83 -15.38
N GLY A 187 27.46 -6.42 -14.51
CA GLY A 187 26.94 -5.71 -13.34
C GLY A 187 27.98 -5.43 -12.25
N GLY A 188 29.00 -6.28 -12.13
CA GLY A 188 30.09 -6.04 -11.17
C GLY A 188 30.98 -4.86 -11.58
N ASN A 189 31.37 -4.80 -12.86
CA ASN A 189 32.13 -3.68 -13.42
C ASN A 189 32.04 -3.68 -14.96
N GLU A 190 31.20 -2.80 -15.52
CA GLU A 190 30.99 -2.70 -16.97
C GLU A 190 32.29 -2.38 -17.73
N GLN A 191 33.13 -1.48 -17.19
CA GLN A 191 34.37 -1.08 -17.85
C GLN A 191 35.35 -2.26 -17.93
N ALA A 192 35.52 -3.00 -16.82
CA ALA A 192 36.38 -4.17 -16.78
C ALA A 192 35.86 -5.31 -17.69
N ALA A 193 34.53 -5.51 -17.72
CA ALA A 193 33.91 -6.49 -18.61
C ALA A 193 34.18 -6.14 -20.08
N ARG A 194 34.03 -4.87 -20.46
CA ARG A 194 34.29 -4.39 -21.82
C ARG A 194 35.77 -4.54 -22.22
N LEU A 195 36.69 -4.18 -21.33
CA LEU A 195 38.14 -4.36 -21.54
C LEU A 195 38.54 -5.84 -21.63
N SER A 196 37.75 -6.74 -21.04
CA SER A 196 37.93 -8.20 -21.13
C SER A 196 37.29 -8.81 -22.39
N GLY A 197 36.85 -7.98 -23.35
CA GLY A 197 36.26 -8.44 -24.63
C GLY A 197 34.79 -8.86 -24.54
N ILE A 198 34.11 -8.62 -23.42
CA ILE A 198 32.68 -8.95 -23.27
C ILE A 198 31.85 -7.90 -24.00
N GLN A 199 30.95 -8.35 -24.89
CA GLN A 199 30.05 -7.48 -25.64
C GLN A 199 28.90 -6.98 -24.74
N THR A 200 29.20 -5.96 -23.93
CA THR A 200 28.29 -5.39 -22.92
C THR A 200 26.93 -4.98 -23.50
N ASP A 201 26.92 -4.47 -24.71
CA ASP A 201 25.71 -3.91 -25.32
C ASP A 201 24.69 -5.00 -25.68
N ARG A 202 25.16 -6.18 -26.13
CA ARG A 202 24.29 -7.33 -26.40
C ARG A 202 23.69 -7.90 -25.12
N LEU A 203 24.44 -7.85 -24.01
CA LEU A 203 23.97 -8.32 -22.72
C LEU A 203 22.92 -7.37 -22.12
N LYS A 204 23.12 -6.06 -22.27
CA LYS A 204 22.10 -5.05 -21.94
C LYS A 204 20.85 -5.29 -22.78
N TRP A 205 20.99 -5.48 -24.09
CA TRP A 205 19.86 -5.80 -24.96
C TRP A 205 19.08 -7.03 -24.49
N LEU A 206 19.77 -8.13 -24.19
CA LEU A 206 19.14 -9.34 -23.66
C LEU A 206 18.41 -9.08 -22.33
N ALA A 207 19.04 -8.34 -21.40
CA ALA A 207 18.46 -8.07 -20.08
C ALA A 207 17.15 -7.28 -20.17
N TYR A 208 17.13 -6.18 -20.93
CA TYR A 208 15.92 -5.35 -21.10
C TYR A 208 14.85 -6.04 -21.94
N CYS A 209 15.22 -6.82 -22.97
CA CYS A 209 14.29 -7.65 -23.73
C CYS A 209 13.61 -8.70 -22.86
N LEU A 210 14.38 -9.40 -22.03
CA LEU A 210 13.83 -10.40 -21.11
C LEU A 210 12.91 -9.74 -20.07
N SER A 211 13.31 -8.60 -19.50
CA SER A 211 12.47 -7.82 -18.57
C SER A 211 11.13 -7.43 -19.19
N SER A 212 11.15 -6.78 -20.35
CA SER A 212 9.94 -6.28 -21.02
C SER A 212 9.03 -7.41 -21.53
N THR A 213 9.60 -8.54 -21.94
CA THR A 213 8.82 -9.72 -22.36
C THR A 213 8.12 -10.37 -21.17
N LEU A 214 8.81 -10.52 -20.03
CA LEU A 214 8.21 -11.04 -18.80
C LEU A 214 7.14 -10.08 -18.24
N ALA A 215 7.37 -8.77 -18.31
CA ALA A 215 6.37 -7.76 -17.96
C ALA A 215 5.15 -7.82 -18.89
N SER A 216 5.35 -8.11 -20.18
CA SER A 216 4.26 -8.27 -21.15
C SER A 216 3.42 -9.51 -20.86
N LEU A 217 4.05 -10.63 -20.49
CA LEU A 217 3.34 -11.82 -20.02
C LEU A 217 2.51 -11.54 -18.76
N ALA A 218 3.07 -10.79 -17.80
CA ALA A 218 2.33 -10.37 -16.62
C ALA A 218 1.13 -9.46 -16.99
N GLY A 219 1.28 -8.58 -17.98
CA GLY A 219 0.20 -7.76 -18.54
C GLY A 219 -0.94 -8.58 -19.17
N ILE A 220 -0.60 -9.61 -19.95
CA ILE A 220 -1.58 -10.54 -20.53
C ILE A 220 -2.35 -11.26 -19.41
N ILE A 221 -1.66 -11.81 -18.41
CA ILE A 221 -2.31 -12.50 -17.29
C ILE A 221 -3.20 -11.53 -16.49
N ALA A 222 -2.77 -10.28 -16.29
CA ALA A 222 -3.53 -9.28 -15.56
C ALA A 222 -4.87 -8.94 -16.24
N ILE A 223 -4.90 -8.83 -17.57
CA ILE A 223 -6.15 -8.59 -18.31
C ILE A 223 -7.01 -9.86 -18.41
N CYS A 224 -6.43 -11.06 -18.41
CA CYS A 224 -7.18 -12.31 -18.28
C CYS A 224 -7.94 -12.34 -16.95
N GLU A 225 -7.28 -11.96 -15.85
CA GLU A 225 -7.86 -11.91 -14.51
C GLU A 225 -8.97 -10.86 -14.41
N GLN A 226 -8.71 -9.65 -14.90
CA GLN A 226 -9.66 -8.54 -14.83
C GLN A 226 -10.77 -8.63 -15.88
N SER A 227 -10.60 -9.48 -16.91
CA SER A 227 -11.47 -9.56 -18.09
C SER A 227 -11.68 -8.21 -18.78
N ALA A 228 -10.70 -7.30 -18.64
CA ALA A 228 -10.71 -5.96 -19.21
C ALA A 228 -9.30 -5.39 -19.23
N ALA A 229 -9.02 -4.54 -20.22
CA ALA A 229 -7.84 -3.68 -20.23
C ALA A 229 -8.22 -2.27 -19.78
N VAL A 230 -7.72 -1.88 -18.60
CA VAL A 230 -7.88 -0.54 -18.01
C VAL A 230 -6.49 0.06 -17.76
N PRO A 231 -5.94 0.85 -18.70
CA PRO A 231 -4.53 1.27 -18.68
C PRO A 231 -4.13 2.08 -17.45
N GLU A 232 -5.08 2.84 -16.90
CA GLU A 232 -4.89 3.69 -15.73
C GLU A 232 -4.70 2.88 -14.45
N ALA A 233 -5.32 1.70 -14.36
CA ALA A 233 -5.25 0.82 -13.20
C ALA A 233 -4.19 -0.29 -13.33
N LEU A 234 -3.89 -0.71 -14.57
CA LEU A 234 -2.97 -1.81 -14.82
C LEU A 234 -1.52 -1.47 -14.46
N GLY A 235 -0.87 -2.41 -13.77
CA GLY A 235 0.56 -2.35 -13.45
C GLY A 235 0.95 -1.20 -12.52
N LEU A 236 0.02 -0.65 -11.73
CA LEU A 236 0.33 0.39 -10.75
C LEU A 236 1.31 -0.16 -9.68
N SER A 237 2.40 0.58 -9.45
CA SER A 237 3.45 0.23 -8.48
C SER A 237 4.16 -1.10 -8.74
N ALA A 238 3.90 -1.74 -9.89
CA ALA A 238 4.47 -3.04 -10.22
C ALA A 238 6.00 -2.95 -10.37
N GLU A 239 6.51 -1.85 -10.93
CA GLU A 239 7.94 -1.57 -11.03
C GLU A 239 8.63 -1.52 -9.66
N LEU A 240 8.05 -0.82 -8.69
CA LEU A 240 8.61 -0.70 -7.35
C LEU A 240 8.53 -2.03 -6.60
N ASN A 241 7.41 -2.75 -6.73
CA ASN A 241 7.21 -4.07 -6.14
C ASN A 241 8.18 -5.11 -6.73
N ALA A 242 8.45 -5.06 -8.05
CA ALA A 242 9.37 -5.97 -8.72
C ALA A 242 10.81 -5.78 -8.21
N ILE A 243 11.27 -4.53 -8.13
CA ILE A 243 12.59 -4.16 -7.60
C ILE A 243 12.67 -4.54 -6.12
N ALA A 244 11.64 -4.21 -5.33
CA ALA A 244 11.53 -4.55 -3.92
C ALA A 244 11.72 -6.05 -3.69
N ALA A 245 10.96 -6.88 -4.41
CA ALA A 245 11.02 -8.33 -4.32
C ALA A 245 12.40 -8.87 -4.73
N ALA A 246 13.00 -8.38 -5.82
CA ALA A 246 14.33 -8.80 -6.25
C ALA A 246 15.41 -8.48 -5.20
N VAL A 247 15.35 -7.27 -4.61
CA VAL A 247 16.32 -6.80 -3.62
C VAL A 247 16.13 -7.48 -2.26
N VAL A 248 14.89 -7.64 -1.80
CA VAL A 248 14.57 -8.46 -0.61
C VAL A 248 15.04 -9.90 -0.82
N GLY A 249 14.95 -10.40 -2.05
CA GLY A 249 15.48 -11.68 -2.50
C GLY A 249 17.01 -11.77 -2.61
N GLY A 250 17.75 -10.71 -2.28
CA GLY A 250 19.22 -10.69 -2.24
C GLY A 250 19.91 -10.16 -3.50
N CYS A 251 19.18 -9.54 -4.44
CA CYS A 251 19.83 -8.83 -5.55
C CYS A 251 20.47 -7.52 -5.07
N SER A 252 21.68 -7.23 -5.54
CA SER A 252 22.36 -5.97 -5.24
C SER A 252 22.01 -4.90 -6.27
N LEU A 253 21.53 -3.73 -5.82
CA LEU A 253 21.32 -2.57 -6.70
C LEU A 253 22.62 -2.04 -7.34
N GLN A 254 23.78 -2.47 -6.86
CA GLN A 254 25.07 -2.15 -7.49
C GLN A 254 25.38 -3.04 -8.70
N GLY A 255 24.63 -4.13 -8.90
CA GLY A 255 24.88 -5.14 -9.93
C GLY A 255 25.81 -6.27 -9.50
N GLY A 256 25.88 -7.30 -10.33
CA GLY A 256 26.81 -8.43 -10.18
C GLY A 256 26.50 -9.43 -9.06
N ILE A 257 25.40 -9.25 -8.31
CA ILE A 257 24.97 -10.14 -7.23
C ILE A 257 23.46 -10.32 -7.27
N GLY A 258 23.00 -11.57 -7.20
CA GLY A 258 21.58 -11.94 -7.15
C GLY A 258 21.35 -13.37 -7.63
N THR A 259 20.19 -13.94 -7.31
CA THR A 259 19.82 -15.29 -7.79
C THR A 259 18.33 -15.35 -8.14
N VAL A 260 17.98 -16.21 -9.09
CA VAL A 260 16.58 -16.44 -9.49
C VAL A 260 15.72 -16.97 -8.34
N PRO A 261 16.13 -18.02 -7.59
CA PRO A 261 15.34 -18.48 -6.44
C PRO A 261 15.18 -17.40 -5.37
N GLY A 262 16.23 -16.58 -5.14
CA GLY A 262 16.16 -15.44 -4.24
C GLY A 262 15.09 -14.44 -4.64
N ALA A 263 15.06 -14.01 -5.91
CA ALA A 263 14.06 -13.08 -6.42
C ALA A 263 12.62 -13.64 -6.31
N LEU A 264 12.42 -14.93 -6.56
CA LEU A 264 11.11 -15.58 -6.41
C LEU A 264 10.66 -15.71 -4.96
N LEU A 265 11.58 -16.05 -4.04
CA LEU A 265 11.30 -16.07 -2.60
C LEU A 265 10.98 -14.66 -2.10
N GLY A 266 11.68 -13.65 -2.60
CA GLY A 266 11.39 -12.24 -2.33
C GLY A 266 10.01 -11.82 -2.85
N ALA A 267 9.61 -12.26 -4.05
CA ALA A 267 8.28 -12.02 -4.60
C ALA A 267 7.18 -12.72 -3.78
N LEU A 268 7.40 -13.98 -3.38
CA LEU A 268 6.50 -14.72 -2.51
C LEU A 268 6.33 -14.03 -1.16
N PHE A 269 7.44 -13.61 -0.53
CA PHE A 269 7.44 -12.90 0.72
C PHE A 269 6.71 -11.55 0.62
N LEU A 270 7.07 -10.73 -0.38
CA LEU A 270 6.46 -9.43 -0.58
C LEU A 270 4.95 -9.57 -0.85
N ARG A 271 4.54 -10.54 -1.66
CA ARG A 271 3.12 -10.80 -1.90
C ARG A 271 2.39 -11.27 -0.66
N SER A 272 3.02 -12.12 0.15
CA SER A 272 2.45 -12.59 1.42
C SER A 272 2.20 -11.41 2.37
N VAL A 273 3.12 -10.44 2.42
CA VAL A 273 2.95 -9.22 3.21
C VAL A 273 1.80 -8.36 2.67
N VAL A 274 1.80 -8.09 1.36
CA VAL A 274 0.74 -7.30 0.70
C VAL A 274 -0.65 -7.91 0.90
N ASP A 275 -0.79 -9.22 0.67
CA ASP A 275 -2.05 -9.94 0.85
C ASP A 275 -2.48 -9.95 2.34
N GLY A 276 -1.53 -10.11 3.26
CA GLY A 276 -1.78 -9.99 4.70
C GLY A 276 -2.32 -8.61 5.09
N VAL A 277 -1.74 -7.53 4.55
CA VAL A 277 -2.21 -6.15 4.77
C VAL A 277 -3.62 -5.96 4.24
N ALA A 278 -3.88 -6.40 3.00
CA ALA A 278 -5.20 -6.30 2.38
C ALA A 278 -6.29 -7.02 3.17
N LYS A 279 -5.97 -8.15 3.80
CA LYS A 279 -6.91 -8.94 4.61
C LYS A 279 -7.12 -8.38 6.02
N ILE A 280 -6.08 -7.77 6.62
CA ILE A 280 -6.17 -7.15 7.95
C ILE A 280 -6.91 -5.80 7.88
N ILE A 281 -6.60 -4.99 6.86
CA ILE A 281 -7.15 -3.64 6.70
C ILE A 281 -8.41 -3.70 5.81
N LYS A 282 -9.60 -3.72 6.43
CA LYS A 282 -10.89 -3.88 5.73
C LYS A 282 -11.22 -2.80 4.72
N SER A 283 -10.83 -1.55 4.99
CA SER A 283 -11.18 -0.39 4.20
C SER A 283 -9.94 0.42 3.85
N ASP A 284 -9.82 0.77 2.57
CA ASP A 284 -8.71 1.55 2.01
C ASP A 284 -7.34 0.87 2.17
N SER A 285 -7.25 -0.46 2.11
CA SER A 285 -6.00 -1.22 2.24
C SER A 285 -4.91 -0.78 1.26
N HIS A 286 -5.30 -0.45 0.03
CA HIS A 286 -4.44 0.13 -1.01
C HIS A 286 -3.63 1.34 -0.51
N VAL A 287 -4.19 2.17 0.37
CA VAL A 287 -3.52 3.37 0.92
C VAL A 287 -2.31 2.99 1.77
N TYR A 288 -2.35 1.84 2.43
CA TYR A 288 -1.30 1.38 3.34
C TYR A 288 -0.30 0.43 2.69
N GLU A 289 -0.68 -0.22 1.58
CA GLU A 289 0.16 -1.18 0.86
C GLU A 289 1.52 -0.54 0.47
N GLY A 290 1.49 0.58 -0.24
CA GLY A 290 2.71 1.26 -0.70
C GLY A 290 3.62 1.70 0.45
N PHE A 291 3.04 2.12 1.58
CA PHE A 291 3.81 2.47 2.77
C PHE A 291 4.53 1.25 3.36
N ILE A 292 3.81 0.14 3.53
CA ILE A 292 4.36 -1.07 4.15
C ILE A 292 5.45 -1.66 3.25
N VAL A 293 5.22 -1.72 1.94
CA VAL A 293 6.24 -2.13 0.97
C VAL A 293 7.47 -1.22 1.06
N GLY A 294 7.29 0.11 1.09
CA GLY A 294 8.40 1.06 1.18
C GLY A 294 9.24 0.86 2.45
N VAL A 295 8.60 0.72 3.61
CA VAL A 295 9.27 0.45 4.88
C VAL A 295 10.02 -0.88 4.83
N LEU A 296 9.37 -1.93 4.32
CA LEU A 296 9.94 -3.26 4.21
C LEU A 296 11.21 -3.28 3.34
N VAL A 297 11.19 -2.58 2.21
CA VAL A 297 12.35 -2.45 1.31
C VAL A 297 13.51 -1.75 2.00
N VAL A 298 13.25 -0.64 2.69
CA VAL A 298 14.30 0.07 3.43
C VAL A 298 14.91 -0.85 4.49
N PHE A 299 14.09 -1.59 5.24
CA PHE A 299 14.59 -2.56 6.22
C PHE A 299 15.42 -3.67 5.58
N ALA A 300 14.91 -4.27 4.50
CA ALA A 300 15.61 -5.34 3.79
C ALA A 300 16.97 -4.87 3.26
N VAL A 301 17.02 -3.73 2.57
CA VAL A 301 18.26 -3.14 2.05
C VAL A 301 19.23 -2.81 3.18
N THR A 302 18.72 -2.25 4.29
CA THR A 302 19.56 -1.90 5.45
C THR A 302 20.18 -3.15 6.07
N PHE A 303 19.41 -4.23 6.20
CA PHE A 303 19.88 -5.49 6.76
C PHE A 303 20.89 -6.18 5.84
N THR A 304 20.61 -6.26 4.54
CA THR A 304 21.52 -6.82 3.53
C THR A 304 22.85 -6.06 3.52
N ARG A 305 22.81 -4.71 3.54
CA ARG A 305 24.03 -3.88 3.64
C ARG A 305 24.76 -3.98 4.98
N GLY A 306 24.09 -4.44 6.03
CA GLY A 306 24.66 -4.70 7.35
C GLY A 306 25.40 -6.03 7.43
N ALA A 307 24.90 -7.05 6.72
CA ALA A 307 25.53 -8.38 6.64
C ALA A 307 26.86 -8.37 5.87
N ASP A 308 27.01 -7.51 4.85
CA ASP A 308 28.23 -7.38 4.03
C ASP A 308 29.36 -6.54 4.69
N ALA A 309 29.13 -5.97 5.87
CA ALA A 309 30.01 -4.94 6.44
C ALA A 309 31.10 -5.48 7.36
N SER A 310 32.18 -6.02 6.78
CA SER A 310 33.49 -6.22 7.45
C SER A 310 34.33 -4.92 7.56
N ARG A 311 33.76 -3.73 7.30
CA ARG A 311 34.48 -2.44 7.37
C ARG A 311 33.84 -1.50 8.38
N ARG A 312 34.68 -0.98 9.29
CA ARG A 312 34.38 0.03 10.33
C ARG A 312 33.51 1.16 9.76
N ARG A 313 32.23 1.18 10.11
CA ARG A 313 31.31 2.28 9.78
C ARG A 313 30.98 3.09 11.03
N PRO A 314 30.72 4.40 10.89
CA PRO A 314 30.15 5.19 11.98
C PRO A 314 28.75 4.67 12.34
N PRO A 315 28.29 4.85 13.59
CA PRO A 315 26.98 4.36 14.02
C PRO A 315 25.84 4.98 13.19
N LEU A 316 24.75 4.21 12.99
CA LEU A 316 23.57 4.56 12.17
C LEU A 316 22.98 5.95 12.46
N PHE A 317 23.15 6.46 13.68
CA PHE A 317 22.63 7.76 14.13
C PHE A 317 23.76 8.69 14.63
N ALA A 318 24.94 8.62 14.02
CA ALA A 318 26.06 9.49 14.36
C ALA A 318 25.82 10.96 13.96
N GLY A 319 26.38 11.89 14.74
CA GLY A 319 26.41 13.32 14.41
C GLY A 319 25.05 14.03 14.41
N GLY A 320 25.02 15.25 13.84
CA GLY A 320 23.81 16.08 13.73
C GLY A 320 22.76 15.52 12.77
N LEU A 321 23.19 14.83 11.71
CA LEU A 321 22.29 14.12 10.79
C LEU A 321 21.51 13.01 11.50
N GLY A 322 22.14 12.29 12.43
CA GLY A 322 21.48 11.28 13.25
C GLY A 322 20.32 11.83 14.09
N LEU A 323 20.44 13.05 14.64
CA LEU A 323 19.34 13.71 15.35
C LEU A 323 18.16 14.02 14.45
N VAL A 324 18.43 14.51 13.23
CA VAL A 324 17.40 14.79 12.23
C VAL A 324 16.70 13.49 11.81
N THR A 325 17.44 12.39 11.65
CA THR A 325 16.84 11.08 11.35
C THR A 325 15.95 10.58 12.49
N ILE A 326 16.37 10.74 13.75
CA ILE A 326 15.55 10.39 14.92
C ILE A 326 14.25 11.19 14.93
N LEU A 327 14.32 12.51 14.69
CA LEU A 327 13.15 13.37 14.61
C LEU A 327 12.20 12.94 13.48
N ASN A 328 12.72 12.68 12.29
CA ASN A 328 11.94 12.25 11.14
C ASN A 328 11.24 10.90 11.39
N LEU A 329 11.97 9.90 11.92
CA LEU A 329 11.40 8.59 12.24
C LEU A 329 10.37 8.67 13.38
N THR A 330 10.61 9.55 14.36
CA THR A 330 9.66 9.86 15.43
C THR A 330 8.36 10.45 14.86
N LEU A 331 8.47 11.48 14.03
CA LEU A 331 7.32 12.13 13.41
C LEU A 331 6.54 11.14 12.53
N LEU A 332 7.25 10.35 11.72
CA LEU A 332 6.66 9.33 10.86
C LEU A 332 5.92 8.25 11.65
N SER A 333 6.54 7.72 12.72
CA SER A 333 5.90 6.70 13.57
C SER A 333 4.62 7.24 14.26
N GLY A 334 4.65 8.50 14.71
CA GLY A 334 3.50 9.16 15.32
C GLY A 334 2.37 9.41 14.32
N THR A 335 2.66 9.99 13.15
CA THR A 335 1.64 10.24 12.11
C THR A 335 1.03 8.93 11.60
N MET A 336 1.83 7.86 11.49
CA MET A 336 1.33 6.54 11.12
C MET A 336 0.35 5.98 12.14
N MET A 337 0.66 6.05 13.43
CA MET A 337 -0.28 5.61 14.45
C MET A 337 -1.55 6.48 14.49
N ALA A 338 -1.45 7.77 14.16
CA ALA A 338 -2.64 8.62 14.04
C ALA A 338 -3.57 8.15 12.91
N LEU A 339 -2.99 7.77 11.76
CA LEU A 339 -3.73 7.32 10.58
C LEU A 339 -4.27 5.90 10.71
N ILE A 340 -3.49 4.99 11.30
CA ILE A 340 -3.80 3.55 11.40
C ILE A 340 -4.60 3.25 12.68
N GLY A 341 -4.25 3.91 13.79
CA GLY A 341 -4.79 3.63 15.12
C GLY A 341 -6.31 3.82 15.22
N THR A 342 -6.87 4.79 14.49
CA THR A 342 -8.32 5.02 14.41
C THR A 342 -9.10 3.83 13.85
N LYS A 343 -8.50 3.01 12.96
CA LYS A 343 -9.20 1.89 12.31
C LYS A 343 -8.83 0.54 12.92
N LEU A 344 -7.56 0.34 13.27
CA LEU A 344 -7.06 -0.95 13.77
C LEU A 344 -7.33 -1.17 15.27
N VAL A 345 -7.43 -0.09 16.05
CA VAL A 345 -7.50 -0.17 17.52
C VAL A 345 -8.79 0.43 18.09
N ALA A 346 -9.66 1.01 17.26
CA ALA A 346 -10.94 1.59 17.71
C ALA A 346 -11.86 0.61 18.46
N SER A 347 -11.71 -0.70 18.27
CA SER A 347 -12.45 -1.72 19.02
C SER A 347 -11.66 -2.33 20.19
N ARG A 348 -10.39 -1.98 20.38
CA ARG A 348 -9.48 -2.59 21.37
C ARG A 348 -8.94 -1.60 22.41
N THR A 349 -8.89 -0.31 22.12
CA THR A 349 -8.44 0.74 23.06
C THR A 349 -9.43 1.89 23.11
N GLN A 350 -9.55 2.51 24.28
CA GLN A 350 -10.34 3.71 24.51
C GLN A 350 -9.60 5.01 24.20
N LEU A 351 -8.29 4.93 23.96
CA LEU A 351 -7.45 6.06 23.57
C LEU A 351 -7.84 6.63 22.21
N ASP A 352 -8.02 7.95 22.13
CA ASP A 352 -8.15 8.63 20.83
C ASP A 352 -6.81 8.53 20.06
N ALA A 353 -6.88 8.48 18.73
CA ALA A 353 -5.72 8.20 17.89
C ALA A 353 -4.58 9.23 17.99
N THR A 354 -4.88 10.47 18.33
CA THR A 354 -3.86 11.52 18.57
C THR A 354 -3.01 11.21 19.80
N TRP A 355 -3.59 10.64 20.86
CA TRP A 355 -2.85 10.23 22.05
C TRP A 355 -1.98 9.01 21.79
N LEU A 356 -2.52 8.01 21.10
CA LEU A 356 -1.75 6.85 20.65
C LEU A 356 -0.57 7.26 19.77
N ALA A 357 -0.79 8.22 18.85
CA ALA A 357 0.25 8.80 18.02
C ALA A 357 1.37 9.47 18.82
N SER A 358 1.03 10.31 19.79
CA SER A 358 2.02 10.97 20.64
C SER A 358 2.80 9.99 21.49
N LEU A 359 2.13 8.98 22.07
CA LEU A 359 2.78 7.94 22.88
C LEU A 359 3.77 7.11 22.05
N ILE A 360 3.35 6.66 20.86
CA ILE A 360 4.22 5.86 19.98
C ILE A 360 5.35 6.70 19.39
N GLY A 361 5.10 7.96 19.04
CA GLY A 361 6.15 8.88 18.63
C GLY A 361 7.20 9.06 19.73
N LEU A 362 6.77 9.40 20.95
CA LEU A 362 7.68 9.58 22.09
C LEU A 362 8.46 8.29 22.40
N ALA A 363 7.78 7.15 22.40
CA ALA A 363 8.41 5.86 22.61
C ALA A 363 9.48 5.61 21.54
N THR A 364 9.14 5.78 20.26
CA THR A 364 10.08 5.59 19.14
C THR A 364 11.29 6.51 19.27
N CYS A 365 11.09 7.78 19.63
CA CYS A 365 12.18 8.73 19.89
C CYS A 365 13.13 8.21 20.98
N LEU A 366 12.58 7.76 22.12
CA LEU A 366 13.36 7.22 23.22
C LEU A 366 14.13 5.95 22.82
N LEU A 367 13.50 5.03 22.10
CA LEU A 367 14.18 3.84 21.57
C LEU A 367 15.35 4.23 20.68
N LEU A 368 15.14 5.15 19.75
CA LEU A 368 16.18 5.57 18.82
C LEU A 368 17.32 6.33 19.51
N LEU A 369 17.05 7.08 20.59
CA LEU A 369 18.08 7.67 21.44
C LEU A 369 18.88 6.59 22.19
N ILE A 370 18.23 5.53 22.66
CA ILE A 370 18.93 4.35 23.24
C ILE A 370 19.78 3.64 22.18
N VAL A 371 19.27 3.51 20.94
CA VAL A 371 20.02 2.93 19.82
C VAL A 371 21.19 3.82 19.39
N ARG A 372 21.07 5.14 19.52
CA ARG A 372 22.16 6.08 19.28
C ARG A 372 23.22 6.09 20.38
N TRP A 373 22.85 5.71 21.60
CA TRP A 373 23.77 5.75 22.74
C TRP A 373 24.97 4.82 22.52
N ASP A 374 26.18 5.38 22.66
CA ASP A 374 27.48 4.73 22.48
C ASP A 374 27.98 4.03 23.77
N GLY A 375 27.07 3.74 24.70
CA GLY A 375 27.39 2.99 25.93
C GLY A 375 27.65 1.50 25.70
N SER A 376 27.93 0.77 26.78
CA SER A 376 28.23 -0.67 26.73
C SER A 376 27.11 -1.49 26.05
N PRO A 377 27.44 -2.49 25.19
CA PRO A 377 26.45 -3.34 24.51
C PRO A 377 25.51 -4.09 25.45
N SER A 378 25.96 -4.44 26.67
CA SER A 378 25.12 -5.08 27.69
C SER A 378 24.12 -4.10 28.30
N ALA A 379 24.55 -2.86 28.57
CA ALA A 379 23.69 -1.80 29.08
C ALA A 379 22.63 -1.40 28.05
N LYS A 380 23.01 -1.29 26.77
CA LYS A 380 22.11 -0.98 25.66
C LYS A 380 21.00 -2.01 25.48
N ARG A 381 21.32 -3.31 25.56
CA ARG A 381 20.33 -4.39 25.51
C ARG A 381 19.37 -4.35 26.71
N ARG A 382 19.87 -4.08 27.91
CA ARG A 382 19.05 -3.94 29.13
C ARG A 382 18.11 -2.74 29.06
N LEU A 383 18.61 -1.57 28.63
CA LEU A 383 17.80 -0.37 28.43
C LEU A 383 16.76 -0.56 27.33
N GLY A 384 17.12 -1.22 26.22
CA GLY A 384 16.18 -1.57 25.15
C GLY A 384 15.06 -2.48 25.65
N ALA A 385 15.39 -3.55 26.38
CA ALA A 385 14.38 -4.45 26.95
C ALA A 385 13.49 -3.74 27.98
N ALA A 386 14.07 -2.93 28.86
CA ALA A 386 13.32 -2.14 29.84
C ALA A 386 12.39 -1.13 29.15
N TRP A 387 12.85 -0.48 28.08
CA TRP A 387 12.04 0.43 27.28
C TRP A 387 10.83 -0.27 26.65
N VAL A 388 10.99 -1.48 26.10
CA VAL A 388 9.87 -2.25 25.53
C VAL A 388 8.80 -2.50 26.59
N VAL A 389 9.21 -3.00 27.76
CA VAL A 389 8.30 -3.30 28.87
C VAL A 389 7.61 -2.03 29.37
N LEU A 390 8.36 -0.96 29.61
CA LEU A 390 7.82 0.33 30.08
C LEU A 390 6.84 0.94 29.08
N THR A 391 7.12 0.84 27.78
CA THR A 391 6.23 1.35 26.74
C THR A 391 4.92 0.58 26.72
N LEU A 392 4.96 -0.76 26.79
CA LEU A 392 3.75 -1.58 26.85
C LEU A 392 2.92 -1.29 28.11
N VAL A 393 3.57 -1.20 29.27
CA VAL A 393 2.91 -0.85 30.54
C VAL A 393 2.31 0.55 30.47
N ALA A 394 3.01 1.53 29.90
CA ALA A 394 2.52 2.89 29.75
C ALA A 394 1.30 2.95 28.82
N ILE A 395 1.29 2.22 27.71
CA ILE A 395 0.13 2.17 26.80
C ILE A 395 -1.09 1.57 27.52
N ILE A 396 -0.92 0.42 28.19
CA ILE A 396 -2.00 -0.25 28.93
C ILE A 396 -2.49 0.63 30.10
N GLY A 397 -1.56 1.26 30.82
CA GLY A 397 -1.87 2.15 31.93
C GLY A 397 -2.62 3.41 31.48
N CYS A 398 -2.17 4.04 30.40
CA CYS A 398 -2.85 5.18 29.78
C CYS A 398 -4.25 4.78 29.32
N ASP A 399 -4.43 3.65 28.65
CA ASP A 399 -5.74 3.19 28.19
C ASP A 399 -6.75 3.04 29.33
N ARG A 400 -6.32 2.48 30.48
CA ARG A 400 -7.16 2.37 31.68
C ARG A 400 -7.47 3.72 32.34
N ALA A 401 -6.49 4.62 32.40
CA ALA A 401 -6.65 5.92 33.04
C ALA A 401 -7.41 6.96 32.18
N TYR A 402 -7.34 6.80 30.86
CA TYR A 402 -7.86 7.72 29.85
C TYR A 402 -9.35 8.08 30.02
N PRO A 403 -10.29 7.13 30.17
CA PRO A 403 -11.70 7.45 30.41
C PRO A 403 -11.90 8.29 31.68
N GLY A 404 -11.13 8.04 32.75
CA GLY A 404 -11.18 8.84 33.97
C GLY A 404 -10.72 10.28 33.76
N TRP A 405 -9.69 10.48 32.95
CA TRP A 405 -9.18 11.81 32.59
C TRP A 405 -10.19 12.58 31.74
N GLN A 406 -10.79 11.91 30.75
CA GLN A 406 -11.81 12.51 29.89
C GLN A 406 -13.06 12.92 30.68
N ARG A 407 -13.48 12.11 31.65
CA ARG A 407 -14.57 12.48 32.57
C ARG A 407 -14.25 13.74 33.38
N ARG A 408 -13.07 13.81 34.01
CA ARG A 408 -12.64 15.01 34.76
C ARG A 408 -12.52 16.24 33.88
N ALA A 409 -11.97 16.08 32.68
CA ALA A 409 -11.84 17.17 31.72
C ALA A 409 -13.20 17.67 31.21
N ALA A 410 -14.19 16.78 31.04
CA ALA A 410 -15.56 17.15 30.70
C ALA A 410 -16.21 17.97 31.83
N VAL A 411 -16.07 17.53 33.08
CA VAL A 411 -16.56 18.28 34.26
C VAL A 411 -15.89 19.65 34.32
N SER A 412 -14.56 19.72 34.26
CA SER A 412 -13.81 20.98 34.29
C SER A 412 -14.20 21.93 33.15
N THR A 413 -14.38 21.41 31.92
CA THR A 413 -14.82 22.21 30.76
C THR A 413 -16.22 22.78 31.01
N THR A 414 -17.13 21.95 31.52
CA THR A 414 -18.50 22.34 31.85
C THR A 414 -18.51 23.46 32.90
N THR A 415 -17.73 23.31 33.97
CA THR A 415 -17.57 24.34 35.01
C THR A 415 -16.96 25.63 34.44
N SER A 416 -15.96 25.54 33.56
CA SER A 416 -15.32 26.72 32.94
C SER A 416 -16.25 27.52 32.03
N LEU A 417 -17.25 26.85 31.44
CA LEU A 417 -18.28 27.50 30.63
C LEU A 417 -19.37 28.16 31.50
N GLY A 418 -19.38 27.91 32.81
CA GLY A 418 -20.40 28.36 33.75
C GLY A 418 -21.50 27.33 34.02
N GLY A 419 -21.36 26.10 33.53
CA GLY A 419 -22.30 25.01 33.78
C GLY A 419 -22.01 24.20 35.05
N LYS A 420 -22.92 23.29 35.39
CA LYS A 420 -22.83 22.38 36.54
C LYS A 420 -22.96 20.93 36.08
N VAL A 421 -22.31 20.02 36.80
CA VAL A 421 -22.47 18.58 36.61
C VAL A 421 -22.91 17.98 37.93
N PHE A 422 -23.99 17.21 37.90
CA PHE A 422 -24.51 16.49 39.06
C PHE A 422 -25.10 15.15 38.63
N GLU A 423 -25.26 14.24 39.57
CA GLU A 423 -25.84 12.91 39.34
C GLU A 423 -27.20 12.84 40.03
N ASN A 424 -28.22 12.38 39.30
CA ASN A 424 -29.56 12.11 39.83
C ASN A 424 -29.85 10.60 39.74
N GLU A 425 -31.02 10.18 40.22
CA GLU A 425 -31.43 8.77 40.21
C GLU A 425 -31.46 8.13 38.81
N ARG A 426 -31.53 8.95 37.75
CA ARG A 426 -31.59 8.51 36.36
C ARG A 426 -30.23 8.53 35.66
N GLY A 427 -29.22 9.15 36.27
CA GLY A 427 -27.84 9.21 35.79
C GLY A 427 -27.20 10.59 35.90
N VAL A 428 -26.12 10.79 35.14
CA VAL A 428 -25.34 12.03 35.14
C VAL A 428 -26.01 13.09 34.26
N VAL A 429 -26.16 14.29 34.81
CA VAL A 429 -26.74 15.46 34.16
C VAL A 429 -25.67 16.52 33.95
N PHE A 430 -25.55 16.98 32.70
CA PHE A 430 -24.72 18.13 32.33
C PHE A 430 -25.63 19.34 32.11
N ASP A 431 -25.59 20.29 33.05
CA ASP A 431 -26.39 21.50 33.02
C ASP A 431 -25.56 22.69 32.53
N LEU A 432 -25.80 23.12 31.29
CA LEU A 432 -25.15 24.26 30.65
C LEU A 432 -26.13 25.43 30.49
N THR A 433 -27.21 25.48 31.27
CA THR A 433 -28.22 26.55 31.21
C THR A 433 -27.58 27.92 31.40
N GLY A 434 -27.82 28.84 30.46
CA GLY A 434 -27.28 30.22 30.52
C GLY A 434 -25.74 30.30 30.48
N SER A 435 -25.06 29.21 30.14
CA SER A 435 -23.60 29.14 30.07
C SER A 435 -23.06 29.78 28.79
N ARG A 436 -21.74 30.00 28.74
CA ARG A 436 -21.03 30.49 27.54
C ARG A 436 -20.84 29.41 26.45
N CYS A 437 -21.66 28.35 26.46
CA CYS A 437 -21.58 27.27 25.48
C CYS A 437 -22.04 27.74 24.10
N ASN A 438 -21.18 27.56 23.10
CA ASN A 438 -21.45 27.77 21.67
C ASN A 438 -21.05 26.51 20.88
N ASP A 439 -21.26 26.48 19.57
CA ASP A 439 -20.96 25.30 18.74
C ASP A 439 -19.50 24.84 18.85
N ALA A 440 -18.55 25.76 18.99
CA ALA A 440 -17.14 25.44 19.17
C ALA A 440 -16.86 24.79 20.54
N ALA A 441 -17.52 25.27 21.60
CA ALA A 441 -17.44 24.68 22.93
C ALA A 441 -18.10 23.29 22.96
N LEU A 442 -19.27 23.15 22.33
CA LEU A 442 -19.98 21.87 22.24
C LEU A 442 -19.18 20.84 21.43
N ARG A 443 -18.53 21.25 20.33
CA ARG A 443 -17.58 20.41 19.56
C ARG A 443 -16.42 19.88 20.42
N ARG A 444 -15.97 20.63 21.43
CA ARG A 444 -14.91 20.21 22.35
C ARG A 444 -15.43 19.32 23.48
N LEU A 445 -16.65 19.55 23.95
CA LEU A 445 -17.26 18.85 25.08
C LEU A 445 -17.86 17.50 24.66
N ALA A 446 -18.64 17.47 23.58
CA ALA A 446 -19.41 16.31 23.14
C ALA A 446 -18.58 15.02 23.02
N PRO A 447 -17.36 15.02 22.42
CA PRO A 447 -16.55 13.80 22.34
C PRO A 447 -16.14 13.21 23.70
N ARG A 448 -16.15 14.02 24.77
CA ARG A 448 -15.79 13.58 26.12
C ARG A 448 -16.97 12.99 26.89
N LEU A 449 -18.19 13.40 26.53
CA LEU A 449 -19.42 12.90 27.15
C LEU A 449 -19.65 11.41 26.88
N LYS A 450 -19.04 10.85 25.82
CA LYS A 450 -19.07 9.41 25.51
C LYS A 450 -18.48 8.52 26.60
N PHE A 451 -17.62 9.05 27.48
CA PHE A 451 -16.96 8.29 28.55
C PHE A 451 -17.77 8.19 29.84
N PHE A 452 -18.99 8.74 29.86
CA PHE A 452 -19.96 8.59 30.94
C PHE A 452 -21.00 7.53 30.55
N ALA A 453 -20.85 6.31 31.10
CA ALA A 453 -21.76 5.20 30.82
C ALA A 453 -23.22 5.52 31.22
N ASN A 454 -23.41 6.31 32.28
CA ASN A 454 -24.71 6.71 32.82
C ASN A 454 -25.10 8.14 32.43
N LEU A 455 -24.62 8.68 31.30
CA LEU A 455 -25.05 10.01 30.84
C LEU A 455 -26.55 9.99 30.51
N HIS A 456 -27.34 10.76 31.26
CA HIS A 456 -28.79 10.76 31.12
C HIS A 456 -29.30 11.99 30.37
N GLU A 457 -28.89 13.18 30.82
CA GLU A 457 -29.48 14.44 30.39
C GLU A 457 -28.42 15.50 30.07
N LEU A 458 -28.59 16.20 28.94
CA LEU A 458 -27.80 17.36 28.55
C LEU A 458 -28.74 18.56 28.41
N ARG A 459 -28.51 19.60 29.21
CA ARG A 459 -29.29 20.85 29.18
C ARG A 459 -28.49 21.95 28.51
N LEU A 460 -29.01 22.47 27.41
CA LEU A 460 -28.48 23.61 26.66
C LEU A 460 -29.41 24.85 26.63
N PRO A 461 -30.35 25.08 27.58
CA PRO A 461 -31.25 26.20 27.45
C PRO A 461 -30.52 27.54 27.58
N GLN A 462 -30.98 28.54 26.83
CA GLN A 462 -30.37 29.89 26.78
C GLN A 462 -28.88 29.89 26.40
N THR A 463 -28.44 28.95 25.57
CA THR A 463 -27.06 28.89 25.04
C THR A 463 -26.97 29.39 23.60
N ALA A 464 -25.76 29.69 23.13
CA ALA A 464 -25.50 30.14 21.76
C ALA A 464 -25.29 28.98 20.77
N VAL A 465 -25.74 27.77 21.09
CA VAL A 465 -25.63 26.56 20.26
C VAL A 465 -26.67 26.61 19.12
N THR A 466 -26.25 26.16 17.93
CA THR A 466 -27.09 26.06 16.73
C THR A 466 -27.19 24.60 16.23
N ASP A 467 -27.93 24.38 15.14
CA ASP A 467 -28.04 23.07 14.48
C ASP A 467 -26.69 22.48 14.05
N ASP A 468 -25.69 23.32 13.76
CA ASP A 468 -24.33 22.86 13.45
C ASP A 468 -23.61 22.27 14.67
N GLY A 469 -23.96 22.72 15.87
CA GLY A 469 -23.53 22.12 17.14
C GLY A 469 -24.18 20.75 17.37
N LEU A 470 -25.47 20.60 17.05
CA LEU A 470 -26.21 19.34 17.25
C LEU A 470 -25.60 18.14 16.50
N LYS A 471 -25.03 18.36 15.31
CA LYS A 471 -24.33 17.31 14.53
C LYS A 471 -23.26 16.59 15.35
N THR A 472 -22.69 17.25 16.36
CA THR A 472 -21.65 16.65 17.21
C THR A 472 -22.19 15.66 18.24
N LEU A 473 -23.49 15.75 18.57
CA LEU A 473 -24.17 14.90 19.54
C LEU A 473 -24.66 13.59 18.92
N GLU A 474 -24.69 13.47 17.59
CA GLU A 474 -25.16 12.29 16.85
C GLU A 474 -24.47 10.97 17.27
N LYS A 475 -23.27 11.04 17.86
CA LYS A 475 -22.50 9.87 18.31
C LYS A 475 -22.77 9.48 19.77
N LEU A 476 -23.59 10.21 20.51
CA LEU A 476 -23.87 9.98 21.94
C LEU A 476 -25.09 9.07 22.14
N THR A 477 -24.95 7.79 21.79
CA THR A 477 -26.04 6.79 21.86
C THR A 477 -26.59 6.54 23.27
N GLN A 478 -25.82 6.87 24.29
CA GLN A 478 -26.24 6.79 25.69
C GLN A 478 -27.14 7.96 26.14
N LEU A 479 -27.13 9.10 25.44
CA LEU A 479 -27.92 10.28 25.81
C LEU A 479 -29.42 9.95 25.72
N ARG A 480 -30.18 10.27 26.78
CA ARG A 480 -31.62 9.99 26.87
C ARG A 480 -32.48 11.23 26.80
N ARG A 481 -32.01 12.36 27.34
CA ARG A 481 -32.76 13.61 27.34
C ARG A 481 -31.90 14.79 26.87
N LEU A 482 -32.44 15.59 25.96
CA LEU A 482 -31.83 16.84 25.51
C LEU A 482 -32.83 17.98 25.73
N ASP A 483 -32.43 18.97 26.53
CA ASP A 483 -33.16 20.23 26.68
C ASP A 483 -32.43 21.30 25.86
N ALA A 484 -33.14 21.92 24.92
CA ALA A 484 -32.63 22.95 24.03
C ALA A 484 -33.46 24.25 24.10
N THR A 485 -34.30 24.41 25.13
CA THR A 485 -35.30 25.49 25.18
C THR A 485 -34.62 26.88 25.22
N GLY A 486 -35.00 27.78 24.31
CA GLY A 486 -34.40 29.12 24.22
C GLY A 486 -32.96 29.16 23.68
N SER A 487 -32.49 28.09 23.04
CA SER A 487 -31.27 28.09 22.21
C SER A 487 -31.59 28.46 20.75
N LYS A 488 -30.57 28.57 19.88
CA LYS A 488 -30.73 28.83 18.44
C LYS A 488 -30.92 27.55 17.61
N ILE A 489 -31.33 26.46 18.25
CA ILE A 489 -31.57 25.17 17.62
C ILE A 489 -32.96 25.17 16.99
N THR A 490 -33.07 24.71 15.75
CA THR A 490 -34.36 24.63 15.05
C THR A 490 -35.07 23.29 15.33
N PRO A 491 -36.41 23.23 15.20
CA PRO A 491 -37.16 21.97 15.25
C PRO A 491 -36.68 20.95 14.22
N GLY A 492 -36.20 21.41 13.05
CA GLY A 492 -35.63 20.56 12.00
C GLY A 492 -34.32 19.90 12.44
N GLY A 493 -33.45 20.64 13.13
CA GLY A 493 -32.22 20.12 13.72
C GLY A 493 -32.47 19.03 14.77
N LEU A 494 -33.43 19.26 15.67
CA LEU A 494 -33.85 18.28 16.69
C LEU A 494 -34.45 17.01 16.06
N THR A 495 -35.30 17.17 15.04
CA THR A 495 -35.91 16.05 14.32
C THR A 495 -34.85 15.19 13.63
N ARG A 496 -33.82 15.82 13.04
CA ARG A 496 -32.69 15.10 12.45
C ARG A 496 -31.89 14.32 13.49
N LEU A 497 -31.61 14.93 14.65
CA LEU A 497 -30.88 14.26 15.72
C LEU A 497 -31.66 13.07 16.30
N LYS A 498 -32.99 13.21 16.45
CA LYS A 498 -33.87 12.14 16.95
C LYS A 498 -33.95 10.94 16.01
N ARG A 499 -33.81 11.13 14.69
CA ARG A 499 -33.68 10.03 13.71
C ARG A 499 -32.37 9.26 13.83
N THR A 500 -31.33 9.88 14.39
CA THR A 500 -30.03 9.24 14.60
C THR A 500 -29.94 8.60 16.00
N LEU A 501 -30.66 9.16 16.97
CA LEU A 501 -30.70 8.72 18.36
C LEU A 501 -32.14 8.37 18.76
N ASP A 502 -32.59 7.18 18.40
CA ASP A 502 -33.99 6.74 18.55
C ASP A 502 -34.53 6.78 20.00
N ARG A 503 -33.64 6.77 20.99
CA ARG A 503 -33.96 6.78 22.43
C ARG A 503 -33.88 8.19 23.04
N LEU A 504 -33.74 9.23 22.23
CA LEU A 504 -33.60 10.61 22.68
C LEU A 504 -34.97 11.27 22.85
N GLU A 505 -35.25 11.70 24.07
CA GLU A 505 -36.35 12.58 24.43
C GLU A 505 -35.88 14.03 24.36
N THR A 506 -36.58 14.86 23.59
CA THR A 506 -36.32 16.30 23.52
C THR A 506 -37.35 17.01 24.39
N ALA A 507 -36.91 17.89 25.30
CA ALA A 507 -37.83 18.78 25.98
C ALA A 507 -38.41 19.80 24.98
N PRO A 508 -39.71 20.15 25.08
CA PRO A 508 -40.34 21.11 24.18
C PRO A 508 -39.79 22.54 24.30
#